data_AF-A0A0B7B2U3-F1
#
_entry.id   AF-A0A0B7B2U3-F1
#
_cell.length_a   1.000
_cell.length_b   1.000
_cell.length_c   1.000
_cell.angle_alpha   90.00
_cell.angle_beta   90.00
_cell.angle_gamma   90.00
#
_symmetry.space_group_name_H-M   'P 1'
#
loop_
_entity.id
_entity.type
_entity.pdbx_description
1 polymer ?
#
loop_
_entity_poly.entity_id
_entity_poly.type
_entity_poly.pdbx_seq_one_letter_code
_entity_poly.pdbx_strand_id
1 'polypeptide(L)'
;TLYLQTKMNYLFAAVVLCCTIAPSFAGRVKTKPCDDENDQQGTLISVDILGCNENECNVERGKNITLTATFIPHVDVTNSVAKAYATQLGFKLPYRLPNKDACKNMKCPLKAGVPAVYTVTVKVYSYVFLGEAKVKGILEFDGGYG
;
A
#
# COMPACT_ATOMS: atom_id res chain seq x y z
N THR A 1 5.20 11.62 -1.98
CA THR A 1 5.41 11.80 -3.43
C THR A 1 6.03 10.54 -4.02
N LEU A 2 5.60 10.11 -5.22
CA LEU A 2 6.10 8.89 -5.89
C LEU A 2 6.85 9.30 -7.18
N TYR A 3 8.11 8.87 -7.34
CA TYR A 3 8.90 9.04 -8.57
C TYR A 3 9.24 7.67 -9.19
N LEU A 4 9.58 7.64 -10.49
CA LEU A 4 9.88 6.44 -11.27
C LEU A 4 11.22 6.61 -12.00
N GLN A 5 12.18 5.69 -11.83
CA GLN A 5 13.46 5.71 -12.55
C GLN A 5 13.80 4.33 -13.16
N THR A 6 14.49 4.32 -14.29
CA THR A 6 14.98 3.15 -15.04
C THR A 6 16.45 2.84 -14.70
N LYS A 7 16.80 1.57 -14.44
CA LYS A 7 18.20 1.14 -14.22
C LYS A 7 19.01 1.11 -15.54
N MET A 8 20.17 1.78 -15.55
CA MET A 8 21.16 1.71 -16.62
C MET A 8 22.21 0.64 -16.31
N ASN A 9 22.44 -0.27 -17.27
CA ASN A 9 23.24 -1.49 -17.15
C ASN A 9 24.74 -1.20 -17.34
N TYR A 10 25.56 -1.36 -16.29
CA TYR A 10 27.01 -1.29 -16.40
C TYR A 10 27.63 -2.65 -16.09
N LEU A 11 27.98 -3.34 -17.17
CA LEU A 11 28.95 -4.43 -17.23
C LEU A 11 30.31 -3.91 -16.74
N PHE A 12 30.66 -4.13 -15.47
CA PHE A 12 32.06 -4.27 -15.08
C PHE A 12 32.18 -5.38 -14.04
N ALA A 13 32.87 -6.43 -14.48
CA ALA A 13 33.23 -7.60 -13.71
C ALA A 13 34.23 -7.25 -12.60
N ALA A 14 34.04 -7.80 -11.39
CA ALA A 14 35.06 -8.48 -10.59
C ALA A 14 34.62 -8.60 -9.12
N VAL A 15 34.41 -9.83 -8.66
CA VAL A 15 34.85 -10.39 -7.37
C VAL A 15 34.75 -9.46 -6.15
N VAL A 16 33.63 -9.51 -5.41
CA VAL A 16 33.64 -9.64 -3.94
C VAL A 16 32.36 -10.37 -3.53
N LEU A 17 32.53 -11.60 -3.02
CA LEU A 17 31.49 -12.38 -2.34
C LEU A 17 31.25 -11.75 -0.95
N CYS A 18 30.64 -10.58 -0.91
CA CYS A 18 30.15 -9.97 0.33
C CYS A 18 28.67 -10.30 0.42
N CYS A 19 28.23 -10.93 1.51
CA CYS A 19 26.82 -11.17 1.81
C CYS A 19 26.01 -9.87 1.65
N THR A 20 25.43 -9.66 0.46
CA THR A 20 24.47 -8.59 0.23
C THR A 20 23.17 -9.02 0.87
N ILE A 21 23.10 -8.91 2.19
CA ILE A 21 21.82 -8.75 2.88
C ILE A 21 21.33 -7.40 2.36
N ALA A 22 20.48 -7.42 1.32
CA ALA A 22 19.79 -6.22 0.89
C ALA A 22 19.04 -5.74 2.14
N PRO A 23 19.33 -4.54 2.68
CA PRO A 23 18.57 -4.06 3.80
C PRO A 23 17.17 -3.79 3.27
N SER A 24 16.22 -4.65 3.64
CA SER A 24 14.80 -4.44 3.39
C SER A 24 14.34 -3.32 4.32
N PHE A 25 14.61 -2.08 3.93
CA PHE A 25 14.07 -0.91 4.61
C PHE A 25 12.56 -0.87 4.31
N ALA A 26 11.75 -1.22 5.31
CA ALA A 26 10.33 -0.88 5.33
C ALA A 26 10.22 0.53 5.92
N GLY A 27 10.11 1.55 5.07
CA GLY A 27 9.90 2.92 5.53
C GLY A 27 8.41 3.23 5.67
N ARG A 28 8.11 4.02 6.71
CA ARG A 28 6.76 4.49 7.02
C ARG A 28 6.44 5.72 6.20
N VAL A 29 5.43 5.66 5.34
CA VAL A 29 5.07 6.78 4.46
C VAL A 29 4.08 7.70 5.18
N LYS A 30 4.27 9.02 5.06
CA LYS A 30 3.28 9.98 5.54
C LYS A 30 1.95 9.81 4.79
N THR A 31 0.93 9.30 5.48
CA THR A 31 -0.43 9.17 4.95
C THR A 31 -1.37 10.15 5.62
N LYS A 32 -2.25 10.76 4.82
CA LYS A 32 -3.38 11.52 5.35
C LYS A 32 -4.62 10.61 5.37
N PRO A 33 -5.40 10.56 6.46
CA PRO A 33 -6.72 9.95 6.41
C PRO A 33 -7.57 10.60 5.31
N CYS A 34 -8.51 9.84 4.76
CA CYS A 34 -9.44 10.42 3.80
C CYS A 34 -10.36 11.38 4.58
N ASP A 35 -10.48 12.64 4.15
CA ASP A 35 -11.30 13.72 4.76
C ASP A 35 -12.82 13.43 4.80
N ASP A 36 -13.24 12.21 4.49
CA ASP A 36 -14.64 11.78 4.50
C ASP A 36 -15.02 11.42 5.95
N GLU A 37 -15.17 12.44 6.81
CA GLU A 37 -15.30 12.35 8.29
C GLU A 37 -16.55 11.58 8.79
N ASN A 38 -17.50 11.25 7.91
CA ASN A 38 -18.81 10.69 8.31
C ASN A 38 -18.92 9.16 8.20
N ASP A 39 -17.89 8.45 7.74
CA ASP A 39 -17.95 6.99 7.51
C ASP A 39 -16.62 6.28 7.83
N GLN A 40 -15.80 6.83 8.74
CA GLN A 40 -14.59 6.14 9.18
C GLN A 40 -14.89 5.15 10.29
N GLN A 41 -15.08 3.89 9.91
CA GLN A 41 -15.21 2.74 10.83
C GLN A 41 -13.86 2.22 11.36
N GLY A 42 -12.82 3.06 11.32
CA GLY A 42 -11.49 2.69 11.78
C GLY A 42 -10.47 3.84 11.70
N THR A 43 -9.44 3.73 12.52
CA THR A 43 -8.32 4.69 12.62
C THR A 43 -7.06 4.09 12.00
N LEU A 44 -6.51 4.75 10.99
CA LEU A 44 -5.23 4.38 10.39
C LEU A 44 -4.07 4.78 11.32
N ILE A 45 -3.20 3.82 11.65
CA ILE A 45 -2.03 4.03 12.52
C ILE A 45 -0.77 4.26 11.68
N SER A 46 -0.50 3.38 10.73
CA SER A 46 0.65 3.49 9.85
C SER A 46 0.41 2.84 8.50
N VAL A 47 1.16 3.31 7.52
CA VAL A 47 1.29 2.66 6.22
C VAL A 47 2.77 2.59 5.87
N ASP A 48 3.23 1.38 5.66
CA ASP A 48 4.61 1.03 5.44
C ASP A 48 4.73 0.39 4.06
N ILE A 49 5.66 0.88 3.24
CA ILE A 49 5.89 0.35 1.89
C ILE A 49 7.29 -0.22 1.85
N LEU A 50 7.40 -1.51 1.56
CA LEU A 50 8.68 -2.20 1.54
C LEU A 50 9.55 -1.63 0.42
N GLY A 51 10.76 -1.16 0.77
CA GLY A 51 11.71 -0.55 -0.15
C GLY A 51 11.53 0.96 -0.35
N CYS A 52 10.64 1.61 0.39
CA CYS A 52 10.46 3.07 0.32
C CYS A 52 10.96 3.77 1.58
N ASN A 53 11.43 5.02 1.43
CA ASN A 53 11.79 5.90 2.55
C ASN A 53 10.64 6.88 2.84
N GLU A 54 10.65 7.47 4.03
CA GLU A 54 9.49 8.08 4.68
C GLU A 54 8.82 9.24 3.91
N ASN A 55 9.54 9.91 3.01
CA ASN A 55 9.07 11.09 2.29
C ASN A 55 8.76 10.84 0.81
N GLU A 56 9.51 9.94 0.17
CA GLU A 56 9.42 9.66 -1.27
C GLU A 56 9.57 8.16 -1.55
N CYS A 57 8.53 7.59 -2.15
CA CYS A 57 8.49 6.18 -2.47
C CYS A 57 8.73 6.01 -3.97
N ASN A 58 9.91 5.53 -4.34
CA ASN A 58 10.27 5.38 -5.75
C ASN A 58 9.84 3.99 -6.21
N VAL A 59 8.80 3.91 -7.06
CA VAL A 59 8.22 2.63 -7.49
C VAL A 59 8.53 2.41 -8.96
N GLU A 60 8.94 1.22 -9.35
CA GLU A 60 9.26 0.93 -10.75
C GLU A 60 8.07 0.26 -11.46
N ARG A 61 7.70 0.75 -12.64
CA ARG A 61 6.69 0.09 -13.49
C ARG A 61 7.06 -1.36 -13.74
N GLY A 62 6.05 -2.21 -13.72
CA GLY A 62 6.20 -3.65 -13.94
C GLY A 62 6.71 -4.41 -12.71
N LYS A 63 7.19 -3.73 -11.66
CA LYS A 63 7.61 -4.38 -10.41
C LYS A 63 6.45 -4.53 -9.42
N ASN A 64 6.67 -5.43 -8.48
CA ASN A 64 5.77 -5.64 -7.35
C ASN A 64 6.24 -4.79 -6.18
N ILE A 65 5.29 -4.16 -5.49
CA ILE A 65 5.52 -3.45 -4.23
C ILE A 65 4.66 -4.09 -3.15
N THR A 66 5.20 -4.20 -1.93
CA THR A 66 4.46 -4.72 -0.79
C THR A 66 4.13 -3.58 0.16
N LEU A 67 2.86 -3.50 0.52
CA LEU A 67 2.26 -2.44 1.32
C LEU A 67 1.68 -3.08 2.59
N THR A 68 2.00 -2.51 3.74
CA THR A 68 1.48 -2.94 5.04
C THR A 68 0.79 -1.77 5.70
N ALA A 69 -0.50 -1.90 5.98
CA ALA A 69 -1.28 -0.91 6.69
C ALA A 69 -1.64 -1.46 8.08
N THR A 70 -1.35 -0.68 9.11
CA THR A 70 -1.78 -0.95 10.48
C THR A 70 -2.90 0.02 10.82
N PHE A 71 -4.04 -0.51 11.28
CA PHE A 71 -5.21 0.30 11.63
C PHE A 71 -5.97 -0.33 12.80
N ILE A 72 -6.82 0.46 13.45
CA ILE A 72 -7.71 -0.01 14.52
C ILE A 72 -9.15 0.13 14.02
N PRO A 73 -9.89 -0.96 13.78
CA PRO A 73 -11.30 -0.89 13.43
C PRO A 73 -12.11 -0.43 14.65
N HIS A 74 -13.20 0.31 14.42
CA HIS A 74 -14.13 0.77 15.46
C HIS A 74 -15.32 -0.18 15.66
N VAL A 75 -15.51 -1.10 14.71
CA VAL A 75 -16.59 -2.09 14.69
C VAL A 75 -16.00 -3.49 14.52
N ASP A 76 -16.75 -4.52 14.91
CA ASP A 76 -16.40 -5.89 14.57
C ASP A 76 -16.61 -6.13 13.07
N VAL A 77 -15.63 -6.76 12.41
CA VAL A 77 -15.62 -6.96 10.96
C VAL A 77 -15.49 -8.44 10.65
N THR A 78 -16.50 -9.04 10.05
CA THR A 78 -16.42 -10.46 9.63
C THR A 78 -15.83 -10.59 8.24
N ASN A 79 -16.18 -9.66 7.35
CA ASN A 79 -15.68 -9.61 5.98
C ASN A 79 -15.27 -8.18 5.61
N SER A 80 -14.26 -8.06 4.76
CA SER A 80 -13.79 -6.77 4.26
C SER A 80 -13.37 -6.84 2.81
N VAL A 81 -13.71 -5.79 2.06
CA VAL A 81 -13.38 -5.64 0.64
C VAL A 81 -12.38 -4.50 0.46
N ALA A 82 -11.25 -4.78 -0.19
CA ALA A 82 -10.25 -3.79 -0.54
C ALA A 82 -10.54 -3.15 -1.91
N LYS A 83 -10.50 -1.82 -1.95
CA LYS A 83 -10.52 -1.00 -3.16
C LYS A 83 -9.31 -0.05 -3.15
N ALA A 84 -8.78 0.23 -4.34
CA ALA A 84 -7.70 1.18 -4.50
C ALA A 84 -7.94 2.05 -5.73
N TYR A 85 -7.53 3.31 -5.66
CA TYR A 85 -7.61 4.29 -6.74
C TYR A 85 -6.29 5.03 -6.86
N ALA A 86 -5.84 5.25 -8.09
CA ALA A 86 -4.70 6.10 -8.39
C ALA A 86 -5.19 7.38 -9.07
N THR A 87 -4.77 8.53 -8.55
CA THR A 87 -5.06 9.84 -9.12
C THR A 87 -3.77 10.45 -9.64
N GLN A 88 -3.71 10.76 -10.92
CA GLN A 88 -2.55 11.36 -11.57
C GLN A 88 -3.00 12.37 -12.62
N LEU A 89 -2.37 13.54 -12.67
CA LEU A 89 -2.74 14.64 -13.58
C LEU A 89 -4.24 15.00 -13.55
N GLY A 90 -4.89 14.87 -12.39
CA GLY A 90 -6.33 15.10 -12.23
C GLY A 90 -7.24 13.92 -12.61
N PHE A 91 -6.71 12.87 -13.25
CA PHE A 91 -7.48 11.67 -13.59
C PHE A 91 -7.45 10.65 -12.45
N LYS A 92 -8.61 10.28 -11.93
CA LYS A 92 -8.77 9.19 -10.94
C LYS A 92 -9.12 7.90 -11.66
N LEU A 93 -8.27 6.89 -11.54
CA LEU A 93 -8.45 5.57 -12.14
C LEU A 93 -8.55 4.49 -11.05
N PRO A 94 -9.44 3.49 -11.20
CA PRO A 94 -9.47 2.35 -10.30
C PRO A 94 -8.19 1.52 -10.47
N TYR A 95 -7.59 1.15 -9.35
CA TYR A 95 -6.39 0.32 -9.32
C TYR A 95 -6.76 -1.14 -9.15
N ARG A 96 -6.23 -2.00 -10.01
CA ARG A 96 -6.52 -3.44 -9.95
C ARG A 96 -5.72 -4.09 -8.83
N LEU A 97 -6.41 -4.58 -7.82
CA LEU A 97 -5.82 -5.39 -6.76
C LEU A 97 -5.81 -6.87 -7.17
N PRO A 98 -4.83 -7.68 -6.69
CA PRO A 98 -4.78 -9.11 -6.99
C PRO A 98 -5.97 -9.86 -6.37
N ASN A 99 -6.45 -9.38 -5.22
CA ASN A 99 -7.66 -9.86 -4.59
C ASN A 99 -8.46 -8.69 -4.03
N LYS A 100 -9.78 -8.73 -4.17
CA LYS A 100 -10.69 -7.77 -3.55
C LYS A 100 -11.05 -8.16 -2.12
N ASP A 101 -11.00 -9.45 -1.79
CA ASP A 101 -11.22 -9.95 -0.43
C ASP A 101 -10.01 -9.59 0.42
N ALA A 102 -10.18 -8.60 1.30
CA ALA A 102 -9.12 -8.10 2.16
C ALA A 102 -8.75 -9.12 3.24
N CYS A 103 -9.68 -9.98 3.66
CA CYS A 103 -9.46 -11.05 4.63
C CYS A 103 -8.54 -12.17 4.13
N LYS A 104 -8.14 -12.15 2.86
CA LYS A 104 -7.04 -13.00 2.34
C LYS A 104 -5.64 -12.43 2.64
N ASN A 105 -5.58 -11.15 2.98
CA ASN A 105 -4.37 -10.38 3.21
C ASN A 105 -4.29 -9.84 4.67
N MET A 106 -5.27 -10.20 5.51
CA MET A 106 -5.32 -9.94 6.95
C MET A 106 -6.12 -11.04 7.65
N LYS A 107 -5.99 -11.19 8.97
CA LYS A 107 -6.68 -12.24 9.72
C LYS A 107 -8.06 -11.79 10.19
N CYS A 108 -9.11 -12.22 9.49
CA CYS A 108 -10.50 -12.01 9.90
C CYS A 108 -11.02 -13.16 10.79
N PRO A 109 -12.03 -12.93 11.66
CA PRO A 109 -12.71 -11.65 11.90
C PRO A 109 -11.85 -10.66 12.69
N LEU A 110 -12.04 -9.36 12.42
CA LEU A 110 -11.43 -8.27 13.19
C LEU A 110 -12.33 -7.89 14.36
N LYS A 111 -11.71 -7.53 15.48
CA LYS A 111 -12.43 -7.04 16.66
C LYS A 111 -12.30 -5.53 16.80
N ALA A 112 -13.39 -4.87 17.18
CA ALA A 112 -13.37 -3.45 17.49
C ALA A 112 -12.29 -3.11 18.53
N GLY A 113 -11.55 -2.03 18.30
CA GLY A 113 -10.49 -1.54 19.19
C GLY A 113 -9.19 -2.35 19.16
N VAL A 114 -9.12 -3.47 18.43
CA VAL A 114 -7.92 -4.31 18.33
C VAL A 114 -7.13 -3.96 17.06
N PRO A 115 -5.84 -3.60 17.15
CA PRO A 115 -5.02 -3.32 15.98
C PRO A 115 -5.00 -4.48 14.99
N ALA A 116 -5.30 -4.18 13.73
CA ALA A 116 -5.26 -5.08 12.60
C ALA A 116 -4.16 -4.68 11.62
N VAL A 117 -3.56 -5.67 10.97
CA VAL A 117 -2.51 -5.49 9.98
C VAL A 117 -2.97 -6.07 8.65
N TYR A 118 -2.98 -5.23 7.62
CA TYR A 118 -3.31 -5.60 6.25
C TYR A 118 -2.06 -5.50 5.38
N THR A 119 -1.64 -6.62 4.78
CA THR A 119 -0.43 -6.67 3.94
C THR A 119 -0.78 -7.16 2.55
N VAL A 120 -0.51 -6.33 1.53
CA VAL A 120 -0.80 -6.68 0.13
C VAL A 120 0.40 -6.39 -0.77
N THR A 121 0.67 -7.30 -1.70
CA THR A 121 1.63 -7.09 -2.78
C THR A 121 0.90 -6.72 -4.06
N VAL A 122 1.18 -5.55 -4.62
CA VAL A 122 0.56 -5.04 -5.84
C VAL A 122 1.59 -4.83 -6.94
N LYS A 123 1.21 -5.13 -8.18
CA LYS A 123 2.04 -4.85 -9.35
C LYS A 123 1.84 -3.42 -9.80
N VAL A 124 2.90 -2.66 -10.03
CA VAL A 124 2.85 -1.31 -10.61
C VAL A 124 2.56 -1.42 -12.10
N TYR A 125 1.31 -1.16 -12.49
CA TYR A 125 0.90 -1.32 -13.89
C TYR A 125 1.41 -0.19 -14.79
N SER A 126 1.61 -0.51 -16.07
CA SER A 126 2.14 0.45 -17.06
C SER A 126 1.19 1.60 -17.39
N TYR A 127 -0.11 1.48 -17.10
CA TYR A 127 -1.08 2.57 -17.31
C TYR A 127 -0.90 3.71 -16.31
N VAL A 128 -0.14 3.50 -15.22
CA VAL A 128 0.26 4.58 -14.31
C VAL A 128 1.35 5.38 -15.02
N PHE A 129 1.09 6.66 -15.27
CA PHE A 129 2.02 7.55 -15.99
C PHE A 129 3.29 7.82 -15.16
N LEU A 130 4.36 8.31 -15.81
CA LEU A 130 5.56 8.73 -15.09
C LEU A 130 5.26 10.04 -14.36
N GLY A 131 5.73 10.14 -13.12
CA GLY A 131 5.51 11.31 -12.26
C GLY A 131 4.68 10.98 -11.03
N GLU A 132 4.16 12.03 -10.38
CA GLU A 132 3.50 11.90 -9.10
C GLU A 132 2.08 11.34 -9.22
N ALA A 133 1.82 10.26 -8.49
CA ALA A 133 0.48 9.71 -8.31
C ALA A 133 0.05 9.79 -6.83
N LYS A 134 -1.21 10.12 -6.59
CA LYS A 134 -1.86 9.99 -5.28
C LYS A 134 -2.62 8.68 -5.23
N VAL A 135 -2.36 7.84 -4.25
CA VAL A 135 -3.05 6.55 -4.09
C VAL A 135 -4.04 6.66 -2.93
N LYS A 136 -5.31 6.31 -3.17
CA LYS A 136 -6.35 6.18 -2.15
C LYS A 136 -6.70 4.70 -1.99
N GLY A 137 -6.42 4.12 -0.83
CA GLY A 137 -6.86 2.78 -0.43
C GLY A 137 -8.11 2.88 0.44
N ILE A 138 -9.05 1.95 0.26
CA ILE A 138 -10.30 1.87 1.02
C ILE A 138 -10.50 0.40 1.41
N LEU A 139 -10.77 0.16 2.69
CA LEU A 139 -11.28 -1.10 3.19
C LEU A 139 -12.74 -0.89 3.55
N GLU A 140 -13.63 -1.55 2.83
CA GLU A 140 -15.06 -1.57 3.14
C GLU A 140 -15.30 -2.73 4.11
N PHE A 141 -15.98 -2.47 5.22
CA PHE A 141 -16.34 -3.49 6.21
C PHE A 141 -17.81 -3.87 6.05
N ASP A 142 -18.14 -5.14 6.29
CA ASP A 142 -19.54 -5.59 6.24
C ASP A 142 -20.36 -5.14 7.47
N GLY A 143 -19.68 -4.83 8.57
CA GLY A 143 -20.25 -4.39 9.85
C GLY A 143 -20.68 -2.91 9.83
N GLY A 144 -21.73 -2.61 9.08
CA GLY A 144 -22.26 -1.27 8.90
C GLY A 144 -23.36 -0.82 9.85
N TYR A 145 -23.73 -1.57 10.90
CA TYR A 145 -24.74 -1.14 11.88
C TYR A 145 -24.50 -1.81 13.23
N GLY A 146 -24.10 -1.00 14.22
CA GLY A 146 -24.20 -1.30 15.65
C GLY A 146 -24.98 -0.18 16.31
#